data_AF-A0A6I6DEC0-F1
#
_entry.id   AF-A0A6I6DEC0-F1
#
_cell.length_a   1.000
_cell.length_b   1.000
_cell.length_c   1.000
_cell.angle_alpha   90.00
_cell.angle_beta   90.00
_cell.angle_gamma   90.00
#
_symmetry.space_group_name_H-M   'P 1'
#
loop_
_entity.id
_entity.type
_entity.pdbx_description
1 polymer ?
#
loop_
_entity_poly.entity_id
_entity_poly.type
_entity_poly.pdbx_seq_one_letter_code
_entity_poly.pdbx_strand_id
1 'polypeptide(L)'
;MMTDLTYLSESSKVVTAKLIECSKQKETLVYINKFITIFLISLSILFFVINGIDIRNWFEGTINYLLLNICIITVMIYVYLNKKIAKVNTEFNNYKHIIQKRLESKLCLCGVSCNHYEDYLKTMKDKYNINLYY
;
A
#
# COMPACT_ATOMS: atom_id res chain seq x y z
N MET A 1 -2.78 21.65 5.27
CA MET A 1 -1.88 22.51 4.47
C MET A 1 -1.50 21.81 3.16
N MET A 2 -2.23 22.13 2.08
CA MET A 2 -1.82 21.82 0.70
C MET A 2 -0.57 22.66 0.38
N THR A 3 0.51 22.01 -0.03
CA THR A 3 1.68 22.70 -0.58
C THR A 3 1.34 23.10 -2.00
N ASP A 4 1.52 24.38 -2.34
CA ASP A 4 1.16 24.96 -3.63
C ASP A 4 1.97 24.32 -4.76
N LEU A 5 1.40 23.28 -5.38
CA LEU A 5 1.82 22.72 -6.67
C LEU A 5 1.26 23.57 -7.83
N THR A 6 1.09 24.87 -7.62
CA THR A 6 0.45 25.82 -8.54
C THR A 6 1.22 25.98 -9.85
N TYR A 7 2.53 25.73 -9.82
CA TYR A 7 3.43 25.75 -10.97
C TYR A 7 3.29 24.52 -11.91
N LEU A 8 2.60 23.47 -11.48
CA LEU A 8 2.32 22.30 -12.31
C LEU A 8 1.21 22.61 -13.33
N SER A 9 1.33 22.02 -14.52
CA SER A 9 0.19 21.94 -15.44
C SER A 9 -0.98 21.18 -14.79
N GLU A 10 -2.20 21.53 -15.17
CA GLU A 10 -3.40 20.94 -14.58
C GLU A 10 -3.43 19.40 -14.73
N SER A 11 -2.98 18.91 -15.89
CA SER A 11 -2.84 17.47 -16.13
C SER A 11 -1.82 16.80 -15.19
N SER A 12 -0.76 17.50 -14.78
CA SER A 12 0.27 16.98 -13.86
C SER A 12 -0.17 17.04 -12.40
N LYS A 13 -0.99 18.04 -12.03
CA LYS A 13 -1.64 18.07 -10.70
C LYS A 13 -2.54 16.86 -10.50
N VAL A 14 -3.38 16.54 -11.49
CA VAL A 14 -4.30 15.40 -11.42
C VAL A 14 -3.53 14.08 -11.24
N VAL A 15 -2.46 13.87 -12.01
CA VAL A 15 -1.66 12.64 -11.91
C VAL A 15 -0.89 12.58 -10.58
N THR A 16 -0.36 13.71 -10.11
CA THR A 16 0.30 13.79 -8.79
C THR A 16 -0.67 13.48 -7.65
N ALA A 17 -1.89 14.03 -7.69
CA ALA A 17 -2.92 13.75 -6.70
C ALA A 17 -3.27 12.25 -6.65
N LYS A 18 -3.45 11.62 -7.82
CA LYS A 18 -3.69 10.18 -7.92
C LYS A 18 -2.51 9.35 -7.40
N LEU A 19 -1.27 9.75 -7.67
CA LEU A 19 -0.09 9.08 -7.13
C LEU A 19 -0.05 9.14 -5.59
N ILE A 20 -0.33 10.30 -5.01
CA ILE A 20 -0.39 10.51 -3.56
C ILE A 20 -1.52 9.65 -2.95
N GLU A 21 -2.69 9.65 -3.58
CA GLU A 21 -3.83 8.83 -3.14
C GLU A 21 -3.47 7.33 -3.17
N CYS A 22 -2.91 6.84 -4.28
CA CYS A 22 -2.43 5.46 -4.38
C CYS A 22 -1.37 5.13 -3.34
N SER A 23 -0.47 6.06 -3.02
CA SER A 23 0.56 5.88 -1.97
C SER A 23 -0.08 5.64 -0.60
N LYS A 24 -1.06 6.48 -0.23
CA LYS A 24 -1.78 6.34 1.04
C LYS A 24 -2.59 5.03 1.10
N GLN A 25 -3.25 4.68 -0.01
CA GLN A 25 -3.98 3.42 -0.10
C GLN A 25 -3.03 2.22 0.05
N LYS A 26 -1.86 2.26 -0.61
CA LYS A 26 -0.81 1.24 -0.49
C LYS A 26 -0.34 1.07 0.95
N GLU A 27 -0.01 2.16 1.65
CA GLU A 27 0.42 2.13 3.05
C GLU A 27 -0.65 1.51 3.96
N THR A 28 -1.91 1.94 3.77
CA THR A 28 -3.04 1.42 4.53
C THR A 28 -3.22 -0.09 4.32
N LEU A 29 -3.15 -0.55 3.07
CA LEU A 29 -3.29 -1.98 2.74
C LEU A 29 -2.13 -2.81 3.30
N VAL A 30 -0.89 -2.29 3.25
CA VAL A 30 0.28 -2.96 3.84
C VAL A 30 0.13 -3.08 5.36
N TYR A 31 -0.37 -2.03 6.02
CA TYR A 31 -0.64 -2.06 7.45
C TYR A 31 -1.70 -3.11 7.81
N ILE A 32 -2.83 -3.13 7.10
CA ILE A 32 -3.90 -4.11 7.30
C ILE A 32 -3.37 -5.54 7.07
N ASN A 33 -2.55 -5.75 6.04
CA ASN A 33 -1.96 -7.05 5.74
C ASN A 33 -1.06 -7.53 6.88
N LYS A 34 -0.21 -6.64 7.43
CA LYS A 34 0.63 -6.96 8.60
C LYS A 34 -0.21 -7.35 9.82
N PHE A 35 -1.29 -6.61 10.09
CA PHE A 35 -2.20 -6.93 11.20
C PHE A 35 -2.83 -8.32 11.04
N ILE A 36 -3.31 -8.64 9.84
CA ILE A 36 -3.90 -9.96 9.54
C ILE A 36 -2.86 -11.08 9.66
N THR A 37 -1.63 -10.86 9.21
CA THR A 37 -0.54 -11.83 9.39
C THR A 37 -0.28 -12.10 10.88
N ILE A 38 -0.20 -11.06 11.71
CA ILE A 38 -0.02 -11.20 13.16
C ILE A 38 -1.21 -11.97 13.76
N PHE A 39 -2.44 -11.60 13.39
CA PHE A 39 -3.65 -12.27 13.85
C PHE A 39 -3.68 -13.77 13.49
N LEU A 40 -3.29 -14.14 12.27
CA LEU A 40 -3.16 -15.54 11.84
C LEU A 40 -2.14 -16.32 12.66
N ILE A 41 -0.98 -15.71 12.95
CA ILE A 41 0.07 -16.32 13.79
C ILE A 41 -0.47 -16.52 15.21
N SER A 42 -1.10 -15.51 15.80
CA SER A 42 -1.71 -15.60 17.14
C SER A 42 -2.79 -16.68 17.21
N LEU A 43 -3.64 -16.77 16.19
CA LEU A 43 -4.69 -17.79 16.10
C LEU A 43 -4.11 -19.20 16.00
N SER A 44 -3.02 -19.35 15.23
CA SER A 44 -2.30 -20.62 15.11
C SER A 44 -1.68 -21.04 16.44
N ILE A 45 -1.02 -20.11 17.14
CA ILE A 45 -0.45 -20.37 18.48
C ILE A 45 -1.55 -20.76 19.46
N LEU A 46 -2.67 -20.03 19.48
CA LEU A 46 -3.80 -20.32 20.36
C LEU A 46 -4.37 -21.72 20.10
N PHE A 47 -4.50 -22.11 18.83
CA PHE A 47 -4.95 -23.43 18.44
C PHE A 47 -4.03 -24.55 18.97
N PHE A 48 -2.70 -24.37 18.85
CA PHE A 48 -1.71 -25.29 19.41
C PHE A 48 -1.76 -25.35 20.94
N VAL A 49 -2.01 -24.23 21.62
CA VAL A 49 -2.13 -24.19 23.09
C VAL A 49 -3.37 -24.96 23.56
N ILE A 50 -4.50 -24.83 22.86
CA ILE A 50 -5.76 -25.49 23.23
C ILE A 50 -5.69 -27.00 22.98
N ASN A 51 -5.22 -27.41 21.80
CA ASN A 51 -5.32 -28.81 21.37
C ASN A 51 -4.04 -29.62 21.59
N GLY A 52 -2.93 -28.95 21.90
CA GLY A 52 -1.61 -29.56 21.91
C GLY A 52 -1.17 -30.00 20.51
N ILE A 53 -0.16 -30.86 20.46
CA ILE A 53 0.42 -31.37 19.21
C ILE A 53 -0.29 -32.67 18.75
N ASP A 54 -1.10 -33.31 19.62
CA ASP A 54 -1.82 -34.54 19.25
C ASP A 54 -3.02 -34.20 18.35
N ILE A 55 -2.89 -34.58 17.08
CA ILE A 55 -3.85 -34.33 16.00
C ILE A 55 -5.22 -34.97 16.30
N ARG A 56 -5.28 -36.01 17.14
CA ARG A 56 -6.56 -36.65 17.51
C ARG A 56 -7.52 -35.67 18.19
N ASN A 57 -6.98 -34.74 18.97
CA ASN A 57 -7.78 -33.75 19.70
C ASN A 57 -8.24 -32.58 18.80
N TRP A 58 -7.67 -32.44 17.60
CA TRP A 58 -7.88 -31.25 16.75
C TRP A 58 -9.27 -31.19 16.11
N PHE A 59 -9.94 -32.33 15.99
CA PHE A 59 -11.27 -32.45 15.39
C PHE A 59 -12.37 -32.73 16.41
N GLU A 60 -12.00 -32.85 17.68
CA GLU A 60 -12.94 -33.06 18.77
C GLU A 60 -13.43 -31.70 19.27
N GLY A 61 -14.74 -31.45 19.16
CA GLY A 61 -15.40 -30.28 19.73
C GLY A 61 -15.73 -29.14 18.76
N THR A 62 -16.87 -28.49 18.99
CA THR A 62 -17.43 -27.37 18.21
C THR A 62 -16.52 -26.14 18.16
N ILE A 63 -15.68 -25.92 19.19
CA ILE A 63 -14.72 -24.80 19.25
C ILE A 63 -13.66 -24.94 18.14
N ASN A 64 -13.19 -26.16 17.86
CA ASN A 64 -12.19 -26.40 16.83
C ASN A 64 -12.72 -26.16 15.42
N TYR A 65 -13.99 -26.52 15.16
CA TYR A 65 -14.66 -26.17 13.90
C TYR A 65 -14.83 -24.66 13.72
N LEU A 66 -15.15 -23.93 14.80
CA LEU A 66 -15.24 -22.47 14.75
C LEU A 66 -13.87 -21.83 14.44
N LEU A 67 -12.81 -22.27 15.13
CA LEU A 67 -11.43 -21.80 14.88
C LEU A 67 -10.99 -22.09 13.44
N LEU A 68 -11.27 -23.28 12.92
CA LEU A 68 -10.96 -23.65 11.54
C LEU A 68 -11.67 -22.72 10.52
N ASN A 69 -12.96 -22.43 10.73
CA ASN A 69 -13.70 -21.50 9.86
C ASN A 69 -13.13 -20.08 9.93
N ILE A 70 -12.74 -19.60 11.12
CA ILE A 70 -12.09 -18.29 11.27
C ILE A 70 -10.75 -18.28 10.53
N CYS A 71 -9.95 -19.35 10.62
CA CYS A 71 -8.71 -19.50 9.85
C CYS A 71 -8.99 -19.42 8.34
N ILE A 72 -9.95 -20.18 7.83
CA ILE A 72 -10.30 -20.20 6.39
C ILE A 72 -10.71 -18.80 5.91
N ILE A 73 -11.61 -18.14 6.63
CA ILE A 73 -12.07 -16.78 6.28
C ILE A 73 -10.90 -15.81 6.29
N THR A 74 -10.06 -15.85 7.32
CA THR A 74 -8.91 -14.95 7.46
C THR A 74 -7.89 -15.16 6.35
N VAL A 75 -7.61 -16.42 5.97
CA VAL A 75 -6.73 -16.75 4.83
C VAL A 75 -7.32 -16.24 3.51
N MET A 76 -8.64 -16.38 3.29
CA MET A 76 -9.28 -15.82 2.09
C MET A 76 -9.14 -14.29 2.03
N ILE A 77 -9.35 -13.60 3.16
CA ILE A 77 -9.15 -12.15 3.26
C ILE A 77 -7.69 -11.78 2.98
N TYR A 78 -6.73 -12.53 3.54
CA TYR A 78 -5.30 -12.33 3.31
C TYR A 78 -4.95 -12.45 1.82
N VAL A 79 -5.44 -13.49 1.13
CA VAL A 79 -5.22 -13.69 -0.32
C VAL A 79 -5.82 -12.54 -1.13
N TYR A 80 -7.06 -12.14 -0.81
CA TYR A 80 -7.71 -11.01 -1.48
C TYR A 80 -6.94 -9.70 -1.30
N LEU A 81 -6.46 -9.42 -0.09
CA LEU A 81 -5.67 -8.22 0.20
C LEU A 81 -4.34 -8.23 -0.54
N ASN A 82 -3.64 -9.36 -0.60
CA ASN A 82 -2.39 -9.46 -1.37
C ASN A 82 -2.63 -9.18 -2.87
N LYS A 83 -3.73 -9.70 -3.43
CA LYS A 83 -4.13 -9.37 -4.81
C LYS A 83 -4.41 -7.88 -4.98
N LYS A 84 -5.09 -7.25 -4.02
CA LYS A 84 -5.38 -5.81 -4.04
C LYS A 84 -4.11 -4.97 -3.90
N ILE A 85 -3.18 -5.35 -3.03
CA ILE A 85 -1.86 -4.72 -2.86
C ILE A 85 -1.08 -4.79 -4.17
N ALA A 86 -1.05 -5.95 -4.83
CA ALA A 86 -0.40 -6.10 -6.13
C ALA A 86 -0.99 -5.14 -7.17
N LYS A 87 -2.33 -5.03 -7.25
CA LYS A 87 -3.01 -4.10 -8.15
C LYS A 87 -2.64 -2.63 -7.85
N VAL A 88 -2.71 -2.20 -6.59
CA VAL A 88 -2.38 -0.84 -6.18
C VAL A 88 -0.90 -0.53 -6.43
N ASN A 89 0.01 -1.50 -6.23
CA ASN A 89 1.42 -1.35 -6.57
C ASN A 89 1.62 -1.11 -8.07
N THR A 90 0.93 -1.86 -8.93
CA THR A 90 0.98 -1.65 -10.38
C THR A 90 0.47 -0.26 -10.76
N GLU A 91 -0.66 0.17 -10.21
CA GLU A 91 -1.22 1.52 -10.46
C GLU A 91 -0.27 2.63 -9.97
N PHE A 92 0.29 2.48 -8.77
CA PHE A 92 1.30 3.40 -8.22
C PHE A 92 2.52 3.50 -9.13
N ASN A 93 3.07 2.37 -9.58
CA ASN A 93 4.22 2.35 -10.48
C ASN A 93 3.90 2.98 -11.84
N ASN A 94 2.69 2.77 -12.37
CA ASN A 94 2.23 3.42 -13.60
C ASN A 94 2.17 4.94 -13.45
N TYR A 95 1.57 5.45 -12.37
CA TYR A 95 1.51 6.89 -12.12
C TYR A 95 2.89 7.48 -11.89
N LYS A 96 3.76 6.79 -11.13
CA LYS A 96 5.15 7.19 -10.92
C LYS A 96 5.89 7.35 -12.24
N HIS A 97 5.80 6.35 -13.12
CA HIS A 97 6.44 6.38 -14.43
C HIS A 97 5.87 7.49 -15.35
N ILE A 98 4.56 7.76 -15.30
CA ILE A 98 3.96 8.88 -16.04
C ILE A 98 4.53 10.22 -15.53
N ILE A 99 4.67 10.40 -14.22
CA ILE A 99 5.24 11.62 -13.65
C ILE A 99 6.71 11.76 -14.04
N GLN A 100 7.49 10.68 -14.00
CA GLN A 100 8.89 10.67 -14.43
C GLN A 100 9.06 11.09 -15.89
N LYS A 101 8.26 10.56 -16.81
CA LYS A 101 8.27 11.01 -18.21
C LYS A 101 7.92 12.49 -18.37
N ARG A 102 7.00 13.00 -17.55
CA ARG A 102 6.61 14.42 -17.57
C ARG A 102 7.68 15.32 -16.92
N LEU A 103 8.40 14.81 -15.94
CA LEU A 103 9.55 15.44 -15.29
C LEU A 103 10.66 15.70 -16.31
N GLU A 104 10.92 14.76 -17.21
CA GLU A 104 11.89 14.89 -18.29
C GLU A 104 11.48 15.91 -19.37
N SER A 105 10.17 16.12 -19.58
CA SER A 105 9.63 16.88 -20.72
C SER A 105 9.18 18.33 -20.43
N LYS A 106 9.73 18.98 -19.39
CA LYS A 106 9.31 20.27 -18.80
C LYS A 106 8.06 20.15 -17.91
N LEU A 107 8.29 19.86 -16.63
CA LEU A 107 7.24 19.88 -15.60
C LEU A 107 6.72 21.30 -15.29
N CYS A 108 7.52 22.33 -15.59
CA CYS A 108 7.26 23.72 -15.26
C CYS A 108 6.80 24.50 -16.49
N LEU A 109 5.74 25.29 -16.34
CA LEU A 109 5.27 26.26 -17.35
C LEU A 109 6.24 27.44 -17.56
N CYS A 110 7.39 27.40 -16.91
CA CYS A 110 8.13 28.57 -16.48
C CYS A 110 9.05 29.14 -17.55
N GLY A 111 9.22 28.49 -18.71
CA GLY A 111 9.99 28.99 -19.86
C GLY A 111 11.50 29.22 -19.65
N VAL A 112 11.97 29.29 -18.40
CA VAL A 112 13.32 29.67 -17.95
C VAL A 112 13.78 28.71 -16.83
N SER A 113 15.09 28.71 -16.52
CA SER A 113 15.70 27.94 -15.43
C SER A 113 15.03 28.24 -14.08
N CYS A 114 14.29 27.28 -13.54
CA CYS A 114 13.57 27.41 -12.28
C CYS A 114 13.81 26.18 -11.41
N ASN A 115 13.83 26.37 -10.08
CA ASN A 115 14.09 25.30 -9.12
C ASN A 115 12.85 24.48 -8.75
N HIS A 116 11.69 24.76 -9.36
CA HIS A 116 10.43 24.07 -9.08
C HIS A 116 10.51 22.55 -9.29
N TYR A 117 11.42 22.09 -10.15
CA TYR A 117 11.70 20.66 -10.32
C TYR A 117 12.29 20.03 -9.05
N GLU A 118 13.33 20.64 -8.49
CA GLU A 118 13.99 20.17 -7.28
C GLU A 118 13.06 20.28 -6.06
N ASP A 119 12.30 21.37 -5.97
CA ASP A 119 11.30 21.57 -4.94
C ASP A 119 10.17 20.54 -5.00
N TYR A 120 9.73 20.17 -6.22
CA TYR A 120 8.75 19.11 -6.41
C TYR A 120 9.29 17.75 -5.93
N LEU A 121 10.50 17.38 -6.35
CA LEU A 121 11.13 16.12 -5.93
C LEU A 121 11.33 16.07 -4.42
N LYS A 122 11.79 17.18 -3.83
CA LYS A 122 11.94 17.32 -2.39
C LYS A 122 10.61 17.19 -1.67
N THR A 123 9.56 17.83 -2.17
CA THR A 123 8.21 17.72 -1.58
C THR A 123 7.70 16.28 -1.62
N MET A 124 7.85 15.59 -2.76
CA MET A 124 7.40 14.21 -2.91
C MET A 124 8.15 13.26 -1.97
N LYS A 125 9.46 13.47 -1.80
CA LYS A 125 10.29 12.69 -0.87
C LYS A 125 9.99 13.01 0.60
N ASP A 126 10.07 14.27 0.99
CA ASP A 126 10.06 14.67 2.41
C ASP A 126 8.65 14.63 3.01
N LYS A 127 7.63 15.03 2.24
CA LYS A 127 6.25 15.12 2.73
C LYS A 127 5.43 13.85 2.47
N TYR A 128 5.66 13.19 1.34
CA TYR A 128 4.87 12.05 0.90
C TYR A 128 5.63 10.73 0.90
N ASN A 129 6.93 10.73 1.23
CA ASN A 129 7.80 9.55 1.21
C ASN A 129 7.80 8.81 -0.15
N ILE A 130 7.58 9.55 -1.24
CA ILE A 130 7.58 9.02 -2.61
C ILE A 130 8.90 9.42 -3.26
N ASN A 131 9.76 8.42 -3.48
CA ASN A 131 11.00 8.64 -4.22
C ASN A 131 10.74 8.59 -5.74
N LEU A 132 11.03 9.70 -6.43
CA LEU A 132 10.88 9.86 -7.87
C LEU A 132 12.24 9.84 -8.64
N TYR A 133 13.39 9.80 -7.93
CA TYR A 133 14.73 9.82 -8.53
C TYR A 133 15.13 8.54 -9.29
N TYR A 134 14.33 7.48 -9.19
CA TYR A 134 14.50 6.20 -9.90
C TYR A 134 13.14 5.62 -10.24
#